data_AF-A0A392QXF0-F1
#
_entry.id   AF-A0A392QXF0-F1
#
_cell.length_a   1.000
_cell.length_b   1.000
_cell.length_c   1.000
_cell.angle_alpha   90.00
_cell.angle_beta   90.00
_cell.angle_gamma   90.00
#
_symmetry.space_group_name_H-M   'P 1'
#
loop_
_entity.id
_entity.type
_entity.pdbx_description
1 polymer ?
#
loop_
_entity_poly.entity_id
_entity_poly.type
_entity_poly.pdbx_seq_one_letter_code
_entity_poly.pdbx_strand_id
1 'polypeptide(L)'
;RQPGRPKNKRNREEGELFREPRQLNKKGMKQHCTRCNVVGYNKSTCKLPPSATEPATTPAIAPDTANTPATANTPVAGMLI
;
A
#
# COMPACT_ATOMS: atom_id res chain seq x y z
N ARG A 1 17.98 19.78 -20.80
CA ARG A 1 16.51 19.51 -20.75
C ARG A 1 16.34 18.01 -20.58
N GLN A 2 15.52 17.54 -19.64
CA GLN A 2 15.31 16.10 -19.53
C GLN A 2 14.43 15.60 -20.68
N PRO A 3 14.81 14.49 -21.35
CA PRO A 3 13.98 13.88 -22.38
C PRO A 3 12.62 13.52 -21.77
N GLY A 4 11.54 13.85 -22.49
CA GLY A 4 10.16 13.59 -22.06
C GLY A 4 9.51 14.66 -21.16
N ARG A 5 10.25 15.66 -20.64
CA ARG A 5 9.61 16.73 -19.85
C ARG A 5 8.91 17.75 -20.78
N PRO A 6 7.58 17.96 -20.64
CA PRO A 6 6.87 18.96 -21.43
C PRO A 6 7.48 20.35 -21.24
N LYS A 7 7.71 21.06 -22.34
CA LYS A 7 8.22 22.44 -22.30
C LYS A 7 7.18 23.38 -21.69
N ASN A 8 5.90 23.16 -21.99
CA ASN A 8 4.76 23.95 -21.55
C ASN A 8 3.78 23.09 -20.75
N LYS A 9 2.91 23.75 -19.97
CA LYS A 9 1.81 23.08 -19.27
C LYS A 9 0.78 22.58 -20.28
N ARG A 10 0.19 21.41 -20.04
CA ARG A 10 -0.92 20.85 -20.83
C ARG A 10 -2.14 21.77 -20.71
N ASN A 11 -2.84 22.00 -21.82
CA ASN A 11 -4.15 22.62 -21.78
C ASN A 11 -5.18 21.65 -21.20
N ARG A 12 -6.24 22.20 -20.64
CA ARG A 12 -7.33 21.42 -20.07
C ARG A 12 -8.30 20.98 -21.17
N GLU A 13 -8.79 19.76 -21.11
CA GLU A 13 -9.77 19.24 -22.08
C GLU A 13 -11.21 19.58 -21.69
N GLU A 14 -12.10 19.69 -22.68
CA GLU A 14 -13.56 19.92 -22.53
C GLU A 14 -14.21 18.72 -21.84
N GLY A 15 -14.26 18.74 -20.51
CA GLY A 15 -14.78 17.65 -19.69
C GLY A 15 -13.99 17.41 -18.41
N GLU A 16 -12.79 17.98 -18.29
CA GLU A 16 -12.08 17.93 -17.02
C GLU A 16 -12.79 18.79 -15.97
N LEU A 17 -13.29 18.14 -14.92
CA LEU A 17 -14.04 18.78 -13.84
C LEU A 17 -13.23 19.90 -13.17
N PHE A 18 -13.72 21.15 -13.22
CA PHE A 18 -13.07 22.26 -12.53
C PHE A 18 -13.03 21.99 -11.03
N ARG A 19 -11.82 22.05 -10.42
CA ARG A 19 -11.73 22.07 -8.96
C ARG A 19 -12.18 23.45 -8.52
N GLU A 20 -13.46 23.54 -8.19
CA GLU A 20 -14.04 24.76 -7.63
C GLU A 20 -13.21 25.22 -6.42
N PRO A 21 -12.90 26.53 -6.29
CA PRO A 21 -12.13 27.04 -5.15
C PRO A 21 -12.82 26.77 -3.80
N ARG A 22 -14.12 26.44 -3.84
CA ARG A 22 -14.95 26.07 -2.69
C ARG A 22 -14.97 24.57 -2.39
N GLN A 23 -14.40 23.73 -3.25
CA GLN A 23 -14.20 22.32 -2.92
C GLN A 23 -13.16 22.22 -1.81
N LEU A 24 -13.59 21.65 -0.68
CA LEU A 24 -12.76 21.50 0.51
C LEU A 24 -11.54 20.62 0.14
N ASN A 25 -10.37 21.22 0.05
CA ASN A 25 -9.13 20.46 -0.03
C ASN A 25 -9.06 19.55 1.21
N LYS A 26 -8.51 18.33 1.09
CA LYS A 26 -8.29 17.40 2.23
C LYS A 26 -7.64 18.08 3.45
N LYS A 27 -6.91 19.17 3.20
CA LYS A 27 -6.28 20.06 4.18
C LYS A 27 -7.26 20.80 5.12
N GLY A 28 -8.54 20.92 4.77
CA GLY A 28 -9.59 21.56 5.55
C GLY A 28 -10.46 20.60 6.37
N MET A 29 -10.37 19.29 6.14
CA MET A 29 -11.00 18.31 7.04
C MET A 29 -10.19 18.21 8.32
N LYS A 30 -10.91 18.29 9.45
CA LYS A 30 -10.37 18.01 10.79
C LYS A 30 -9.83 16.57 10.81
N GLN A 31 -8.53 16.41 10.61
CA GLN A 31 -7.86 15.11 10.69
C GLN A 31 -7.62 14.72 12.16
N HIS A 32 -7.71 13.43 12.44
CA HIS A 32 -7.29 12.84 13.69
C HIS A 32 -5.82 12.43 13.59
N CYS A 33 -5.05 12.66 14.66
CA CYS A 33 -3.68 12.18 14.74
C CYS A 33 -3.67 10.67 15.04
N THR A 34 -3.08 9.84 14.18
CA THR A 34 -3.03 8.38 14.38
C THR A 34 -2.20 7.91 15.59
N ARG A 35 -1.40 8.78 16.22
CA ARG A 35 -0.65 8.47 17.45
C ARG A 35 -1.49 8.59 18.72
N CYS A 36 -2.43 9.54 18.77
CA CYS A 36 -3.14 9.93 20.00
C CYS A 36 -4.65 10.08 19.81
N ASN A 37 -5.14 9.93 18.58
CA ASN A 37 -6.52 10.08 18.12
C ASN A 37 -7.17 11.47 18.37
N VAL A 38 -6.38 12.47 18.77
CA VAL A 38 -6.83 13.85 18.96
C VAL A 38 -7.01 14.56 17.60
N VAL A 39 -8.07 15.35 17.52
CA VAL A 39 -8.43 16.16 16.34
C VAL A 39 -7.62 17.46 16.30
N GLY A 40 -7.20 17.86 15.10
CA GLY A 40 -6.67 19.21 14.84
C GLY A 40 -5.20 19.27 14.45
N TYR A 41 -4.48 18.16 14.54
CA TYR A 41 -3.08 18.06 14.11
C TYR A 41 -2.78 16.68 13.52
N ASN A 42 -1.68 16.56 12.78
CA ASN A 42 -1.30 15.30 12.12
C ASN A 42 -0.23 14.54 12.92
N LYS A 43 0.09 13.30 12.52
CA LYS A 43 1.13 12.49 13.18
C LYS A 43 2.50 13.19 13.24
N SER A 44 2.85 14.00 12.25
CA SER A 44 4.14 14.71 12.20
C SER A 44 4.26 15.85 13.19
N THR A 45 3.16 16.57 13.49
CA THR A 45 3.15 17.67 14.48
C THR A 45 2.63 17.22 15.84
N CYS A 46 2.57 15.91 16.09
CA CYS A 46 2.14 15.35 17.36
C CYS A 46 3.19 15.62 18.45
N LYS A 47 2.72 16.11 19.61
CA LYS A 47 3.58 16.38 20.78
C LYS A 47 3.96 15.12 21.57
N LEU A 48 3.27 14.00 21.35
CA LEU A 48 3.65 12.74 21.98
C LEU A 48 4.93 12.19 21.36
N PRO A 49 5.82 11.60 22.18
CA PRO A 49 7.00 10.94 21.67
C PRO A 49 6.59 9.87 20.63
N PRO A 50 7.39 9.66 19.57
CA PRO A 50 7.12 8.57 18.65
C PRO A 50 7.11 7.27 19.45
N SER A 51 5.98 6.54 19.42
CA SER A 51 5.95 5.14 19.88
C SER A 51 7.08 4.42 19.14
N ALA A 52 8.03 3.89 19.90
CA ALA A 52 9.08 3.03 19.37
C ALA A 52 8.35 1.91 18.61
N THR A 53 8.40 1.96 17.28
CA THR A 53 8.00 0.82 16.48
C THR A 53 9.19 -0.12 16.59
N GLU A 54 9.12 -1.05 17.52
CA GLU A 54 10.01 -2.20 17.48
C GLU A 54 9.82 -2.83 16.09
N PRO A 55 10.90 -3.08 15.33
CA PRO A 55 10.78 -3.84 14.11
C PRO A 55 10.19 -5.19 14.50
N ALA A 56 8.98 -5.47 14.02
CA ALA A 56 8.39 -6.78 14.12
C ALA A 56 9.43 -7.78 13.60
N THR A 57 10.00 -8.54 14.54
CA THR A 57 10.97 -9.58 14.23
C THR A 57 10.18 -10.64 13.48
N THR A 58 10.25 -10.59 12.16
CA THR A 58 9.83 -11.69 11.29
C THR A 58 10.58 -12.94 11.77
N PRO A 59 9.93 -14.01 12.24
CA PRO A 59 10.62 -15.27 12.32
C PRO A 59 10.94 -15.70 10.88
N ALA A 60 12.22 -15.62 10.53
CA ALA A 60 12.75 -16.20 9.32
C ALA A 60 12.54 -17.72 9.37
N ILE A 61 11.60 -18.22 8.58
CA ILE A 61 11.56 -19.65 8.24
C ILE A 61 12.70 -19.85 7.23
N ALA A 62 13.83 -20.35 7.72
CA ALA A 62 14.95 -20.76 6.88
C ALA A 62 14.54 -21.98 6.01
N PRO A 63 15.08 -22.10 4.79
CA PRO A 63 14.73 -23.16 3.86
C PRO A 63 15.53 -24.42 4.19
N ASP A 64 14.84 -25.51 4.55
CA ASP A 64 15.49 -26.83 4.59
C ASP A 64 15.39 -27.49 3.22
N THR A 65 16.54 -27.98 2.79
CA THR A 65 16.84 -28.37 1.42
C THR A 65 16.91 -29.89 1.34
N ALA A 66 16.15 -30.42 0.37
CA ALA A 66 16.46 -31.58 -0.46
C ALA A 66 16.10 -33.02 -0.05
N ASN A 67 15.64 -33.69 -1.12
CA ASN A 67 15.80 -35.10 -1.51
C ASN A 67 14.65 -36.09 -1.25
N THR A 68 13.89 -36.29 -2.34
CA THR A 68 13.23 -37.52 -2.84
C THR A 68 13.89 -38.85 -2.42
N PRO A 69 13.11 -39.94 -2.30
CA PRO A 69 12.85 -40.78 -3.48
C PRO A 69 11.38 -41.21 -3.67
N ALA A 70 11.07 -41.49 -4.94
CA ALA A 70 9.83 -42.00 -5.46
C ALA A 70 9.39 -43.34 -4.83
N THR A 71 8.08 -43.56 -4.73
CA THR A 71 7.51 -44.91 -4.88
C THR A 71 6.20 -44.76 -5.66
N ALA A 72 6.28 -45.12 -6.93
CA ALA A 72 5.12 -45.42 -7.77
C ALA A 72 4.30 -46.53 -7.12
N ASN A 73 2.97 -46.45 -7.22
CA ASN A 73 2.07 -47.60 -7.40
C ASN A 73 0.65 -47.11 -7.72
N THR A 74 0.32 -47.08 -9.01
CA THR A 74 -1.06 -47.29 -9.53
C THR A 74 -1.46 -48.75 -9.27
N PRO A 75 -2.75 -49.06 -9.02
CA PRO A 75 -3.59 -49.49 -10.15
C PRO A 75 -5.07 -49.02 -10.13
N VAL A 76 -5.50 -48.59 -11.32
CA VAL A 76 -6.79 -48.79 -12.01
C VAL A 76 -8.02 -49.33 -11.27
N ALA A 77 -9.16 -48.64 -11.42
CA ALA A 77 -10.47 -49.17 -11.88
C ALA A 77 -11.49 -48.00 -11.91
N GLY A 78 -11.81 -47.42 -13.06
CA GLY A 78 -13.02 -47.76 -13.84
C GLY A 78 -14.14 -46.76 -13.51
N MET A 79 -15.10 -46.40 -14.36
CA MET A 79 -15.44 -46.65 -15.76
C MET A 79 -16.62 -45.68 -16.03
N LEU A 80 -16.81 -45.30 -17.28
CA LEU A 80 -17.82 -44.39 -17.82
C LEU A 80 -19.23 -44.49 -17.18
N ILE A 81 -19.97 -43.36 -17.15
CA ILE A 81 -21.19 -43.09 -17.95
C ILE A 81 -21.31 -41.57 -18.12
#